data_AF-A0A3D0CDH0-F1
#
_entry.id   AF-A0A3D0CDH0-F1
#
_cell.length_a   1.000
_cell.length_b   1.000
_cell.length_c   1.000
_cell.angle_alpha   90.00
_cell.angle_beta   90.00
_cell.angle_gamma   90.00
#
_symmetry.space_group_name_H-M   'P 1'
#
loop_
_entity.id
_entity.type
_entity.pdbx_description
1 polymer ?
#
loop_
_entity_poly.entity_id
_entity_poly.type
_entity_poly.pdbx_seq_one_letter_code
_entity_poly.pdbx_strand_id
1 'polypeptide(L)'
;PSFPQGNSECINGYFGLSTFIHNPRQGFLRHFYSEDVVEQTNWNYWEDMAWLFGRDKYGLVESTWDNEGVQYGLHALKQKKITLAEFVHINKNIGSWKAQHQMRAETIVTPFGRKMPFWISLWGSDNITQVIDNELAPRGSASLNAIEAAYRGGQVFIGKLDLPIIDVRHYLEEKLDMHHMSASFSTRLRLQQANGHYDNQVIWVAKRDFDPTNQAFDMMDSWLLKRKEFPELNATQSRPVQLQDTCFDDKGSIVAQGDNVWHGNWNNLDHSKKVIKRGLCAEHYAIFSNSRIQAEGPWQGSVFKCHKIPFEQAIKQGMYADIDLAEQLASLRTIFSQGVCDYSQGDAGRPSDL
;
A
#
# COMPACT_ATOMS: atom_id res chain seq x y z
N PRO A 1 25.75 19.47 -2.56
CA PRO A 1 24.65 18.56 -2.18
C PRO A 1 25.16 17.11 -2.08
N SER A 2 25.14 16.53 -0.87
CA SER A 2 25.35 15.08 -0.71
C SER A 2 24.05 14.36 -1.06
N PHE A 3 24.16 13.19 -1.70
CA PHE A 3 23.00 12.30 -1.79
C PHE A 3 22.50 12.00 -0.37
N PRO A 4 21.17 12.03 -0.13
CA PRO A 4 20.64 11.72 1.19
C PRO A 4 21.13 10.35 1.64
N GLN A 5 21.56 10.25 2.90
CA GLN A 5 21.88 8.98 3.52
C GLN A 5 20.58 8.39 4.08
N GLY A 6 20.03 7.38 3.40
CA GLY A 6 18.76 6.74 3.73
C GLY A 6 18.02 6.28 2.48
N ASN A 7 17.33 5.14 2.56
CA ASN A 7 16.58 4.58 1.45
C ASN A 7 15.09 4.85 1.65
N SER A 8 14.48 5.57 0.71
CA SER A 8 13.03 5.70 0.58
C SER A 8 12.66 5.65 -0.90
N GLU A 9 11.39 5.41 -1.22
CA GLU A 9 10.85 5.54 -2.58
C GLU A 9 11.21 6.88 -3.24
N CYS A 10 11.44 7.92 -2.42
CA CYS A 10 11.82 9.23 -2.90
C CYS A 10 13.29 9.31 -3.36
N ILE A 11 14.21 8.48 -2.87
CA ILE A 11 15.66 8.80 -2.98
C ILE A 11 16.45 7.82 -3.85
N ASN A 12 16.16 6.52 -3.80
CA ASN A 12 16.95 5.51 -4.53
C ASN A 12 16.04 4.49 -5.24
N GLY A 13 16.50 3.89 -6.33
CA GLY A 13 15.90 2.70 -6.97
C GLY A 13 14.65 2.92 -7.83
N TYR A 14 13.68 3.72 -7.36
CA TYR A 14 12.36 3.87 -8.00
C TYR A 14 12.01 5.32 -8.34
N PHE A 15 13.06 6.10 -8.61
CA PHE A 15 12.98 7.51 -8.94
C PHE A 15 12.00 7.74 -10.10
N GLY A 16 10.89 8.42 -9.79
CA GLY A 16 9.87 8.81 -10.75
C GLY A 16 8.69 7.86 -10.92
N LEU A 17 8.65 6.66 -10.33
CA LEU A 17 7.48 5.76 -10.46
C LEU A 17 6.19 6.38 -9.89
N SER A 18 6.26 6.98 -8.71
CA SER A 18 5.11 7.68 -8.12
C SER A 18 4.67 8.87 -8.98
N THR A 19 5.62 9.59 -9.60
CA THR A 19 5.28 10.63 -10.59
C THR A 19 4.68 10.04 -11.86
N PHE A 20 5.12 8.87 -12.34
CA PHE A 20 4.50 8.18 -13.49
C PHE A 20 3.05 7.75 -13.20
N ILE A 21 2.72 7.42 -11.95
CA ILE A 21 1.36 7.06 -11.60
C ILE A 21 0.44 8.28 -11.63
N HIS A 22 0.89 9.45 -11.15
CA HIS A 22 0.01 10.60 -10.91
C HIS A 22 0.14 11.76 -11.90
N ASN A 23 1.31 11.98 -12.49
CA ASN A 23 1.60 13.16 -13.29
C ASN A 23 1.37 12.92 -14.78
N PRO A 24 0.29 13.45 -15.39
CA PRO A 24 0.00 13.25 -16.81
C PRO A 24 1.04 13.91 -17.73
N ARG A 25 1.86 14.83 -17.20
CA ARG A 25 2.89 15.56 -17.94
C ARG A 25 4.27 14.91 -17.84
N GLN A 26 4.38 13.73 -17.25
CA GLN A 26 5.68 13.13 -17.00
C GLN A 26 6.36 12.63 -18.28
N GLY A 27 7.63 13.04 -18.47
CA GLY A 27 8.28 13.08 -19.79
C GLY A 27 9.55 12.21 -19.98
N PHE A 28 9.85 11.25 -19.12
CA PHE A 28 10.99 10.33 -19.38
C PHE A 28 10.57 9.14 -20.24
N LEU A 29 10.05 9.42 -21.43
CA LEU A 29 9.70 8.39 -22.39
C LEU A 29 10.95 7.97 -23.17
N ARG A 30 10.99 6.69 -23.54
CA ARG A 30 11.99 6.21 -24.49
C ARG A 30 11.72 6.90 -25.83
N HIS A 31 12.76 7.14 -26.65
CA HIS A 31 12.63 7.78 -27.98
C HIS A 31 11.95 6.87 -29.02
N PHE A 32 11.01 6.03 -28.59
CA PHE A 32 10.18 5.18 -29.44
C PHE A 32 8.97 5.93 -29.99
N TYR A 33 8.61 7.07 -29.38
CA TYR A 33 7.47 7.90 -29.76
C TYR A 33 7.95 9.20 -30.40
N SER A 34 7.19 9.70 -31.38
CA SER A 34 7.40 11.04 -31.95
C SER A 34 7.09 12.12 -30.91
N GLU A 35 7.68 13.31 -31.09
CA GLU A 35 7.43 14.46 -30.22
C GLU A 35 5.94 14.78 -30.12
N ASP A 36 5.22 14.79 -31.25
CA ASP A 36 3.77 15.00 -31.28
C ASP A 36 2.98 14.03 -30.39
N VAL A 37 3.36 12.75 -30.35
CA VAL A 37 2.68 11.74 -29.52
C VAL A 37 3.00 11.97 -28.05
N VAL A 38 4.26 12.31 -27.74
CA VAL A 38 4.66 12.65 -26.37
C VAL A 38 3.88 13.85 -25.85
N GLU A 39 3.71 14.90 -26.67
CA GLU A 39 3.04 16.14 -26.28
C GLU A 39 1.51 16.00 -26.12
N GLN A 40 0.86 15.17 -26.95
CA GLN A 40 -0.60 15.03 -26.98
C GLN A 40 -1.13 14.00 -25.98
N THR A 41 -0.29 13.08 -25.51
CA THR A 41 -0.70 12.01 -24.59
C THR A 41 -0.50 12.42 -23.13
N ASN A 42 -1.48 12.08 -22.27
CA ASN A 42 -1.29 12.14 -20.83
C ASN A 42 -0.63 10.84 -20.36
N TRP A 43 0.60 10.92 -19.86
CA TRP A 43 1.41 9.75 -19.53
C TRP A 43 1.31 9.38 -18.05
N ASN A 44 0.16 8.84 -17.65
CA ASN A 44 -0.01 8.33 -16.31
C ASN A 44 -0.96 7.12 -16.24
N TYR A 45 -0.93 6.42 -15.09
CA TYR A 45 -1.79 5.26 -14.84
C TYR A 45 -3.28 5.57 -15.03
N TRP A 46 -3.72 6.79 -14.65
CA TRP A 46 -5.12 7.17 -14.76
C TRP A 46 -5.55 7.22 -16.23
N GLU A 47 -4.74 7.79 -17.12
CA GLU A 47 -5.04 7.83 -18.55
C GLU A 47 -5.08 6.43 -19.18
N ASP A 48 -4.21 5.50 -18.75
CA ASP A 48 -4.27 4.09 -19.19
C ASP A 48 -5.62 3.42 -18.81
N MET A 49 -6.30 3.98 -17.81
CA MET A 49 -7.61 3.54 -17.32
C MET A 49 -8.79 4.38 -17.85
N ALA A 50 -8.59 5.20 -18.89
CA ALA A 50 -9.65 6.04 -19.49
C ALA A 50 -10.88 5.26 -19.98
N TRP A 51 -10.74 3.96 -20.25
CA TRP A 51 -11.84 3.08 -20.64
C TRP A 51 -12.73 2.66 -19.46
N LEU A 52 -12.22 2.76 -18.22
CA LEU A 52 -12.90 2.34 -17.00
C LEU A 52 -13.33 3.53 -16.14
N PHE A 53 -12.46 4.53 -15.98
CA PHE A 53 -12.71 5.68 -15.11
C PHE A 53 -13.31 6.85 -15.86
N GLY A 54 -14.07 7.68 -15.13
CA GLY A 54 -14.61 8.93 -15.66
C GLY A 54 -13.52 9.96 -15.94
N ARG A 55 -13.86 11.03 -16.65
CA ARG A 55 -13.01 12.21 -16.80
C ARG A 55 -13.55 13.36 -15.97
N ASP A 56 -12.64 14.16 -15.42
CA ASP A 56 -12.96 15.37 -14.70
C ASP A 56 -13.36 16.53 -15.65
N LYS A 57 -13.68 17.69 -15.08
CA LYS A 57 -14.04 18.90 -15.85
C LYS A 57 -12.92 19.46 -16.74
N TYR A 58 -11.68 19.01 -16.58
CA TYR A 58 -10.53 19.38 -17.41
C TYR A 58 -10.24 18.32 -18.48
N GLY A 59 -11.06 17.26 -18.57
CA GLY A 59 -10.87 16.17 -19.50
C GLY A 59 -9.79 15.17 -19.08
N LEU A 60 -9.32 15.21 -17.82
CA LEU A 60 -8.31 14.28 -17.30
C LEU A 60 -9.00 13.11 -16.59
N VAL A 61 -8.46 11.90 -16.71
CA VAL A 61 -9.07 10.72 -16.09
C VAL A 61 -9.01 10.80 -14.57
N GLU A 62 -10.12 10.47 -13.91
CA GLU A 62 -10.24 10.53 -12.45
C GLU A 62 -9.29 9.55 -11.74
N SER A 63 -8.91 9.91 -10.50
CA SER A 63 -7.99 9.12 -9.66
C SER A 63 -8.69 8.57 -8.42
N THR A 64 -8.23 7.41 -7.96
CA THR A 64 -8.62 6.80 -6.68
C THR A 64 -7.77 7.27 -5.49
N TRP A 65 -6.87 8.24 -5.70
CA TRP A 65 -5.98 8.74 -4.65
C TRP A 65 -6.69 9.66 -3.64
N ASP A 66 -6.71 9.25 -2.38
CA ASP A 66 -7.27 10.01 -1.26
C ASP A 66 -6.33 9.97 -0.05
N ASN A 67 -6.25 11.09 0.67
CA ASN A 67 -5.68 11.09 2.01
C ASN A 67 -6.37 12.01 3.02
N GLU A 68 -7.60 12.42 2.76
CA GLU A 68 -8.39 13.18 3.71
C GLU A 68 -8.68 12.38 4.98
N GLY A 69 -8.59 13.02 6.14
CA GLY A 69 -8.87 12.38 7.44
C GLY A 69 -7.85 11.35 7.91
N VAL A 70 -6.86 10.98 7.10
CA VAL A 70 -5.80 10.03 7.46
C VAL A 70 -4.89 10.61 8.54
N GLN A 71 -4.60 9.85 9.59
CA GLN A 71 -3.83 10.33 10.72
C GLN A 71 -2.41 9.75 10.71
N TYR A 72 -1.53 10.29 9.88
CA TYR A 72 -0.19 9.74 9.69
C TYR A 72 0.59 9.70 11.00
N GLY A 73 1.08 8.51 11.37
CA GLY A 73 1.83 8.28 12.60
C GLY A 73 0.99 8.08 13.86
N LEU A 74 -0.34 7.96 13.76
CA LEU A 74 -1.21 7.74 14.93
C LEU A 74 -0.82 6.48 15.72
N HIS A 75 -0.46 5.39 15.04
CA HIS A 75 0.01 4.17 15.71
C HIS A 75 1.29 4.42 16.51
N ALA A 76 2.25 5.14 15.92
CA ALA A 76 3.50 5.50 16.57
C ALA A 76 3.27 6.45 17.77
N LEU A 77 2.33 7.40 17.66
CA LEU A 77 1.92 8.28 18.76
C LEU A 77 1.34 7.47 19.92
N LYS A 78 0.40 6.56 19.65
CA LYS A 78 -0.20 5.66 20.66
C LYS A 78 0.87 4.80 21.37
N GLN A 79 1.94 4.45 20.66
CA GLN A 79 3.09 3.72 21.21
C GLN A 79 4.14 4.62 21.87
N LYS A 80 3.94 5.94 21.91
CA LYS A 80 4.87 6.94 22.46
C LYS A 80 6.26 6.90 21.78
N LYS A 81 6.28 6.51 20.49
CA LYS A 81 7.49 6.53 19.64
C LYS A 81 7.74 7.90 19.00
N ILE A 82 6.69 8.71 18.89
CA ILE A 82 6.75 10.12 18.52
C ILE A 82 5.96 10.92 19.55
N THR A 83 6.36 12.17 19.74
CA THR A 83 5.66 13.15 20.56
C THR A 83 4.39 13.64 19.87
N LEU A 84 3.48 14.24 20.65
CA LEU A 84 2.28 14.88 20.08
C LEU A 84 2.64 16.03 19.14
N ALA A 85 3.70 16.79 19.46
CA ALA A 85 4.21 17.86 18.61
C ALA A 85 4.71 17.33 17.26
N GLU A 86 5.44 16.20 17.24
CA GLU A 86 5.86 15.54 16.00
C GLU A 86 4.66 15.03 15.19
N PHE A 87 3.65 14.44 15.84
CA PHE A 87 2.42 13.99 15.17
C PHE A 87 1.67 15.16 14.51
N VAL A 88 1.54 16.29 15.20
CA VAL A 88 0.95 17.52 14.64
C VAL A 88 1.80 18.05 13.50
N HIS A 89 3.11 18.12 13.68
CA HIS A 89 4.05 18.58 12.65
C HIS A 89 3.91 17.75 11.37
N ILE A 90 3.88 16.42 11.49
CA ILE A 90 3.68 15.50 10.37
C ILE A 90 2.35 15.79 9.67
N ASN A 91 1.24 15.80 10.41
CA ASN A 91 -0.08 15.93 9.79
C ASN A 91 -0.39 17.34 9.25
N LYS A 92 0.31 18.36 9.74
CA LYS A 92 0.30 19.72 9.18
C LYS A 92 1.04 19.81 7.84
N ASN A 93 2.15 19.09 7.71
CA ASN A 93 3.04 19.19 6.55
C ASN A 93 2.78 18.14 5.47
N ILE A 94 2.06 17.04 5.77
CA ILE A 94 1.67 16.07 4.74
C ILE A 94 0.49 16.62 3.93
N GLY A 95 0.79 17.02 2.70
CA GLY A 95 -0.17 17.32 1.66
C GLY A 95 -0.53 16.08 0.83
N SER A 96 -0.75 16.29 -0.46
CA SER A 96 -1.09 15.30 -1.47
C SER A 96 -0.39 15.67 -2.78
N TRP A 97 -0.60 14.88 -3.83
CA TRP A 97 -0.37 15.33 -5.19
C TRP A 97 -1.28 16.52 -5.54
N LYS A 98 -0.75 17.47 -6.33
CA LYS A 98 -1.56 18.54 -6.94
C LYS A 98 -2.66 17.94 -7.83
N ALA A 99 -3.70 18.71 -8.13
CA ALA A 99 -4.65 18.29 -9.16
C ALA A 99 -3.92 18.11 -10.50
N GLN A 100 -4.29 17.09 -11.28
CA GLN A 100 -3.57 16.71 -12.49
C GLN A 100 -3.37 17.87 -13.49
N HIS A 101 -4.38 18.74 -13.66
CA HIS A 101 -4.29 19.92 -14.54
C HIS A 101 -3.28 21.00 -14.08
N GLN A 102 -2.81 20.92 -12.83
CA GLN A 102 -1.83 21.84 -12.24
C GLN A 102 -0.42 21.24 -12.22
N MET A 103 -0.29 19.94 -12.52
CA MET A 103 1.00 19.28 -12.54
C MET A 103 1.81 19.71 -13.75
N ARG A 104 3.12 19.71 -13.59
CA ARG A 104 4.11 20.13 -14.58
C ARG A 104 5.06 18.98 -14.88
N ALA A 105 5.61 18.97 -16.09
CA ALA A 105 6.65 18.02 -16.46
C ALA A 105 7.85 18.14 -15.52
N GLU A 106 8.42 17.00 -15.13
CA GLU A 106 9.62 16.97 -14.31
C GLU A 106 10.83 17.47 -15.10
N THR A 107 11.72 18.22 -14.44
CA THR A 107 12.90 18.80 -15.07
C THR A 107 14.10 17.89 -14.84
N ILE A 108 14.57 17.27 -15.93
CA ILE A 108 15.69 16.32 -15.92
C ILE A 108 16.74 16.79 -16.93
N VAL A 109 18.00 16.90 -16.53
CA VAL A 109 19.12 17.16 -17.43
C VAL A 109 20.05 15.96 -17.51
N THR A 110 20.47 15.58 -18.73
CA THR A 110 21.29 14.39 -18.99
C THR A 110 22.62 14.73 -19.68
N PRO A 111 23.48 15.58 -19.07
CA PRO A 111 24.72 16.03 -19.69
C PRO A 111 25.74 14.91 -19.93
N PHE A 112 25.61 13.76 -19.23
CA PHE A 112 26.41 12.54 -19.45
C PHE A 112 25.59 11.40 -20.05
N GLY A 113 24.51 11.74 -20.76
CA GLY A 113 23.53 10.78 -21.29
C GLY A 113 22.59 10.21 -20.23
N ARG A 114 21.67 9.35 -20.68
CA ARG A 114 20.57 8.80 -19.84
C ARG A 114 21.03 7.86 -18.72
N LYS A 115 22.31 7.47 -18.66
CA LYS A 115 22.86 6.63 -17.59
C LYS A 115 23.07 7.39 -16.28
N MET A 116 23.21 8.73 -16.35
CA MET A 116 23.40 9.60 -15.20
C MET A 116 22.52 10.86 -15.34
N PRO A 117 21.17 10.72 -15.23
CA PRO A 117 20.28 11.87 -15.25
C PRO A 117 20.42 12.67 -13.96
N PHE A 118 20.48 14.00 -14.08
CA PHE A 118 20.31 14.93 -12.95
C PHE A 118 18.87 15.43 -12.95
N TRP A 119 18.12 15.01 -11.94
CA TRP A 119 16.77 15.50 -11.69
C TRP A 119 16.83 16.82 -10.93
N ILE A 120 16.39 17.89 -11.56
CA ILE A 120 16.35 19.24 -10.98
C ILE A 120 15.07 19.43 -10.17
N SER A 121 13.95 18.87 -10.61
CA SER A 121 12.68 18.86 -9.89
C SER A 121 12.71 17.82 -8.77
N LEU A 122 13.49 18.12 -7.72
CA LEU A 122 13.77 17.31 -6.52
C LEU A 122 12.63 16.36 -6.11
N TRP A 123 12.57 15.18 -6.75
CA TRP A 123 11.60 14.12 -6.46
C TRP A 123 10.13 14.51 -6.70
N GLY A 124 9.84 15.37 -7.68
CA GLY A 124 8.49 15.82 -7.97
C GLY A 124 7.89 16.73 -6.91
N SER A 125 8.73 17.40 -6.11
CA SER A 125 8.31 18.39 -5.11
C SER A 125 7.43 19.51 -5.69
N ASP A 126 7.60 19.81 -6.98
CA ASP A 126 6.79 20.80 -7.68
C ASP A 126 5.36 20.34 -7.95
N ASN A 127 5.09 19.03 -7.84
CA ASN A 127 3.81 18.39 -8.14
C ASN A 127 3.05 17.93 -6.90
N ILE A 128 3.53 18.29 -5.70
CA ILE A 128 2.82 18.07 -4.44
C ILE A 128 2.26 19.39 -3.88
N THR A 129 1.23 19.28 -3.06
CA THR A 129 0.73 20.38 -2.23
C THR A 129 1.60 20.49 -0.97
N GLN A 130 1.88 21.71 -0.54
CA GLN A 130 2.80 22.02 0.55
C GLN A 130 2.18 23.07 1.48
N VAL A 131 2.78 23.26 2.65
CA VAL A 131 2.47 24.38 3.54
C VAL A 131 2.90 25.68 2.86
N ILE A 132 1.96 26.62 2.71
CA ILE A 132 2.19 27.96 2.17
C ILE A 132 1.65 28.95 3.21
N ASP A 133 2.40 30.00 3.54
CA ASP A 133 2.00 31.03 4.50
C ASP A 133 1.53 30.46 5.85
N ASN A 134 2.18 29.38 6.30
CA ASN A 134 1.87 28.65 7.54
C ASN A 134 0.51 27.92 7.56
N GLU A 135 -0.20 27.89 6.43
CA GLU A 135 -1.43 27.11 6.22
C GLU A 135 -1.13 25.63 6.00
N LEU A 136 -2.08 24.77 6.37
CA LEU A 136 -1.96 23.32 6.22
C LEU A 136 -1.67 22.93 4.77
N ALA A 137 -0.81 21.94 4.54
CA ALA A 137 -0.62 21.36 3.22
C ALA A 137 -1.95 20.70 2.76
N PRO A 138 -2.58 21.18 1.66
CA PRO A 138 -3.88 20.66 1.23
C PRO A 138 -3.85 19.16 0.93
N ARG A 139 -4.89 18.43 1.32
CA ARG A 139 -5.01 16.98 1.08
C ARG A 139 -5.86 16.69 -0.16
N GLY A 140 -5.70 15.48 -0.71
CA GLY A 140 -6.39 15.04 -1.91
C GLY A 140 -7.64 14.23 -1.57
N SER A 141 -8.73 14.49 -2.30
CA SER A 141 -9.95 13.69 -2.23
C SER A 141 -10.15 12.91 -3.53
N ALA A 142 -10.38 11.60 -3.42
CA ALA A 142 -10.66 10.74 -4.57
C ALA A 142 -12.11 10.85 -5.06
N SER A 143 -12.34 10.48 -6.33
CA SER A 143 -13.67 10.27 -6.89
C SER A 143 -14.27 8.95 -6.40
N LEU A 144 -15.47 9.00 -5.83
CA LEU A 144 -16.20 7.79 -5.44
C LEU A 144 -16.56 6.93 -6.65
N ASN A 145 -16.90 7.56 -7.78
CA ASN A 145 -17.22 6.85 -9.03
C ASN A 145 -15.99 6.11 -9.56
N ALA A 146 -14.80 6.71 -9.49
CA ALA A 146 -13.56 6.05 -9.90
C ALA A 146 -13.21 4.86 -8.98
N ILE A 147 -13.41 5.01 -7.66
CA ILE A 147 -13.20 3.91 -6.70
C ILE A 147 -14.19 2.77 -6.98
N GLU A 148 -15.48 3.08 -7.16
CA GLU A 148 -16.51 2.08 -7.48
C GLU A 148 -16.17 1.35 -8.79
N ALA A 149 -15.78 2.09 -9.83
CA ALA A 149 -15.35 1.54 -11.10
C ALA A 149 -14.11 0.65 -10.96
N ALA A 150 -13.15 1.00 -10.10
CA ALA A 150 -11.97 0.17 -9.83
C ALA A 150 -12.35 -1.19 -9.22
N TYR A 151 -13.31 -1.21 -8.30
CA TYR A 151 -13.84 -2.46 -7.76
C TYR A 151 -14.56 -3.29 -8.83
N ARG A 152 -15.50 -2.69 -9.57
CA ARG A 152 -16.30 -3.40 -10.57
C ARG A 152 -15.48 -3.86 -11.78
N GLY A 153 -14.47 -3.09 -12.17
CA GLY A 153 -13.57 -3.38 -13.28
C GLY A 153 -12.45 -4.36 -12.95
N GLY A 154 -12.43 -4.94 -11.73
CA GLY A 154 -11.44 -5.95 -11.33
C GLY A 154 -10.03 -5.40 -11.06
N GLN A 155 -9.87 -4.08 -10.95
CA GLN A 155 -8.59 -3.45 -10.58
C GLN A 155 -8.25 -3.68 -9.09
N VAL A 156 -9.26 -4.05 -8.30
CA VAL A 156 -9.09 -4.40 -6.89
C VAL A 156 -9.34 -5.89 -6.72
N PHE A 157 -8.31 -6.65 -6.33
CA PHE A 157 -8.50 -8.03 -5.89
C PHE A 157 -9.32 -8.04 -4.59
N ILE A 158 -10.59 -8.47 -4.65
CA ILE A 158 -11.51 -8.48 -3.51
C ILE A 158 -11.47 -9.77 -2.68
N GLY A 159 -10.62 -10.75 -3.04
CA GLY A 159 -10.47 -11.99 -2.27
C GLY A 159 -11.43 -13.13 -2.64
N LYS A 160 -12.39 -12.92 -3.53
CA LYS A 160 -13.36 -13.96 -3.94
C LYS A 160 -12.72 -14.93 -4.94
N LEU A 161 -12.04 -15.96 -4.41
CA LEU A 161 -11.26 -16.91 -5.22
C LEU A 161 -11.14 -18.27 -4.52
N ASP A 162 -11.51 -19.36 -5.20
CA ASP A 162 -11.34 -20.76 -4.77
C ASP A 162 -10.38 -21.51 -5.72
N LEU A 163 -9.28 -20.87 -6.09
CA LEU A 163 -8.18 -21.51 -6.81
C LEU A 163 -7.03 -21.84 -5.86
N PRO A 164 -6.24 -22.89 -6.14
CA PRO A 164 -4.94 -23.12 -5.52
C PRO A 164 -4.01 -21.90 -5.61
N ILE A 165 -3.42 -21.49 -4.48
CA ILE A 165 -2.45 -20.38 -4.43
C ILE A 165 -1.23 -20.80 -3.63
N ILE A 166 -0.05 -20.67 -4.25
CA ILE A 166 1.23 -20.69 -3.56
C ILE A 166 1.87 -19.31 -3.80
N ASP A 167 1.93 -18.49 -2.75
CA ASP A 167 2.62 -17.19 -2.74
C ASP A 167 4.08 -17.44 -2.40
N VAL A 168 4.92 -17.53 -3.43
CA VAL A 168 6.36 -17.72 -3.32
C VAL A 168 7.07 -16.40 -3.48
N ARG A 169 7.97 -16.07 -2.54
CA ARG A 169 8.78 -14.86 -2.64
C ARG A 169 10.12 -14.97 -1.94
N HIS A 170 11.05 -14.13 -2.37
CA HIS A 170 12.24 -13.81 -1.60
C HIS A 170 11.93 -12.76 -0.54
N TYR A 171 12.61 -12.84 0.61
CA TYR A 171 12.63 -11.78 1.60
C TYR A 171 13.61 -10.68 1.17
N LEU A 172 13.09 -9.50 0.89
CA LEU A 172 13.85 -8.36 0.33
C LEU A 172 13.71 -7.07 1.15
N GLU A 173 13.18 -7.11 2.37
CA GLU A 173 12.95 -5.91 3.19
C GLU A 173 14.25 -5.16 3.54
N GLU A 174 15.41 -5.83 3.58
CA GLU A 174 16.70 -5.16 3.76
C GLU A 174 17.23 -4.48 2.49
N LYS A 175 16.52 -4.64 1.37
CA LYS A 175 16.82 -4.03 0.07
C LYS A 175 15.75 -3.02 -0.27
N LEU A 176 16.13 -2.04 -1.08
CA LEU A 176 15.18 -1.10 -1.63
C LEU A 176 14.45 -1.76 -2.79
N ASP A 177 13.33 -2.39 -2.46
CA ASP A 177 12.57 -3.24 -3.36
C ASP A 177 11.06 -3.06 -3.07
N MET A 178 10.24 -3.04 -4.12
CA MET A 178 8.78 -2.85 -4.00
C MET A 178 8.03 -4.10 -3.52
N HIS A 179 8.67 -5.26 -3.53
CA HIS A 179 8.06 -6.55 -3.17
C HIS A 179 8.05 -6.73 -1.65
N HIS A 180 7.33 -5.83 -0.97
CA HIS A 180 7.17 -5.88 0.48
C HIS A 180 6.41 -7.13 0.92
N MET A 181 6.86 -7.68 2.04
CA MET A 181 6.35 -8.88 2.67
C MET A 181 4.88 -8.70 3.12
N SER A 182 4.49 -7.47 3.50
CA SER A 182 3.10 -7.13 3.84
C SER A 182 2.08 -7.47 2.73
N ALA A 183 2.49 -7.52 1.47
CA ALA A 183 1.59 -7.78 0.35
C ALA A 183 0.95 -9.19 0.41
N SER A 184 1.68 -10.22 0.88
CA SER A 184 1.10 -11.55 1.09
C SER A 184 -0.09 -11.53 2.03
N PHE A 185 0.05 -10.76 3.12
CA PHE A 185 -0.95 -10.68 4.17
C PHE A 185 -2.11 -9.78 3.80
N SER A 186 -1.88 -8.76 2.95
CA SER A 186 -2.97 -8.04 2.30
C SER A 186 -3.86 -9.00 1.51
N THR A 187 -3.28 -9.84 0.64
CA THR A 187 -4.03 -10.86 -0.13
C THR A 187 -4.74 -11.85 0.78
N ARG A 188 -4.06 -12.35 1.82
CA ARG A 188 -4.63 -13.28 2.80
C ARG A 188 -5.84 -12.71 3.52
N LEU A 189 -5.76 -11.46 3.98
CA LEU A 189 -6.86 -10.79 4.67
C LEU A 189 -8.06 -10.57 3.75
N ARG A 190 -7.84 -10.32 2.46
CA ARG A 190 -8.93 -10.20 1.48
C ARG A 190 -9.59 -11.54 1.20
N LEU A 191 -8.82 -12.63 1.07
CA LEU A 191 -9.36 -14.00 1.00
C LEU A 191 -10.21 -14.31 2.25
N GLN A 192 -9.68 -14.04 3.45
CA GLN A 192 -10.40 -14.21 4.71
C GLN A 192 -11.72 -13.44 4.75
N GLN A 193 -11.71 -12.18 4.27
CA GLN A 193 -12.90 -11.33 4.28
C GLN A 193 -13.97 -11.82 3.29
N ALA A 194 -13.57 -12.27 2.10
CA ALA A 194 -14.52 -12.66 1.04
C ALA A 194 -15.01 -14.11 1.17
N ASN A 195 -14.12 -15.04 1.56
CA ASN A 195 -14.43 -16.47 1.60
C ASN A 195 -14.69 -16.98 3.03
N GLY A 196 -14.37 -16.20 4.06
CA GLY A 196 -14.39 -16.67 5.45
C GLY A 196 -13.19 -17.54 5.84
N HIS A 197 -12.28 -17.82 4.89
CA HIS A 197 -11.04 -18.56 5.10
C HIS A 197 -9.99 -18.13 4.07
N TYR A 198 -8.74 -18.54 4.29
CA TYR A 198 -7.64 -18.41 3.32
C TYR A 198 -6.93 -19.76 3.08
N ASP A 199 -7.60 -20.86 3.38
CA ASP A 199 -6.99 -22.20 3.35
C ASP A 199 -6.53 -22.65 1.95
N ASN A 200 -6.97 -21.98 0.89
CA ASN A 200 -6.48 -22.15 -0.47
C ASN A 200 -5.20 -21.34 -0.78
N GLN A 201 -4.61 -20.66 0.20
CA GLN A 201 -3.36 -19.91 0.08
C GLN A 201 -2.28 -20.42 1.03
N VAL A 202 -1.12 -20.72 0.47
CA VAL A 202 0.11 -21.04 1.21
C VAL A 202 1.19 -20.01 0.90
N ILE A 203 1.87 -19.50 1.92
CA ILE A 203 2.93 -18.49 1.80
C ILE A 203 4.29 -19.13 2.08
N TRP A 204 5.17 -19.09 1.07
CA TRP A 204 6.55 -19.54 1.12
C TRP A 204 7.50 -18.36 0.96
N VAL A 205 8.32 -18.12 1.97
CA VAL A 205 9.32 -17.04 1.95
C VAL A 205 10.71 -17.61 2.11
N ALA A 206 11.59 -17.34 1.16
CA ALA A 206 12.98 -17.76 1.22
C ALA A 206 13.92 -16.56 1.35
N LYS A 207 15.13 -16.80 1.86
CA LYS A 207 16.20 -15.84 1.67
C LYS A 207 16.51 -15.76 0.17
N ARG A 208 16.88 -14.58 -0.33
CA ARG A 208 17.20 -14.33 -1.76
C ARG A 208 18.20 -15.30 -2.40
N ASP A 209 19.01 -15.97 -1.60
CA ASP A 209 20.05 -16.90 -2.03
C ASP A 209 19.48 -18.29 -2.38
N PHE A 210 18.23 -18.56 -1.98
CA PHE A 210 17.50 -19.78 -2.29
C PHE A 210 16.15 -19.49 -2.96
N ASP A 211 15.88 -20.19 -4.05
CA ASP A 211 14.65 -20.07 -4.83
C ASP A 211 13.81 -21.36 -4.78
N PRO A 212 12.68 -21.39 -4.04
CA PRO A 212 11.81 -22.55 -3.96
C PRO A 212 10.80 -22.64 -5.12
N THR A 213 10.91 -21.84 -6.19
CA THR A 213 9.94 -21.82 -7.29
C THR A 213 9.75 -23.19 -7.95
N ASN A 214 10.82 -23.97 -8.18
CA ASN A 214 10.68 -25.31 -8.75
C ASN A 214 9.88 -26.25 -7.83
N GLN A 215 10.17 -26.22 -6.52
CA GLN A 215 9.43 -26.99 -5.52
C GLN A 215 7.96 -26.57 -5.45
N ALA A 216 7.68 -25.28 -5.60
CA ALA A 216 6.32 -24.76 -5.63
C ALA A 216 5.57 -25.23 -6.89
N PHE A 217 6.22 -25.32 -8.05
CA PHE A 217 5.61 -25.91 -9.25
C PHE A 217 5.28 -27.39 -9.07
N ASP A 218 6.17 -28.17 -8.46
CA ASP A 218 5.90 -29.60 -8.17
C ASP A 218 4.70 -29.76 -7.21
N MET A 219 4.59 -28.89 -6.21
CA MET A 219 3.45 -28.89 -5.29
C MET A 219 2.16 -28.40 -5.95
N MET A 220 2.24 -27.41 -6.84
CA MET A 220 1.10 -26.94 -7.61
C MET A 220 0.60 -28.01 -8.59
N ASP A 221 1.50 -28.71 -9.27
CA ASP A 221 1.15 -29.83 -10.15
C ASP A 221 0.41 -30.92 -9.37
N SER A 222 0.96 -31.33 -8.22
CA SER A 222 0.30 -32.29 -7.31
C SER A 222 -1.09 -31.83 -6.88
N TRP A 223 -1.26 -30.54 -6.54
CA TRP A 223 -2.53 -29.97 -6.13
C TRP A 223 -3.55 -29.97 -7.29
N LEU A 224 -3.14 -29.55 -8.48
CA LEU A 224 -3.99 -29.51 -9.67
C LEU A 224 -4.37 -30.91 -10.17
N LEU A 225 -3.45 -31.88 -10.13
CA LEU A 225 -3.73 -33.28 -10.47
C LEU A 225 -4.78 -33.88 -9.54
N LYS A 226 -4.67 -33.66 -8.22
CA LYS A 226 -5.69 -34.11 -7.26
C LYS A 226 -7.06 -33.48 -7.54
N ARG A 227 -7.11 -32.20 -7.96
CA ARG A 227 -8.36 -31.53 -8.36
C ARG A 227 -8.94 -32.09 -9.66
N LYS A 228 -8.08 -32.50 -10.59
CA LYS A 228 -8.51 -33.13 -11.84
C LYS A 228 -9.07 -34.53 -11.60
N GLU A 229 -8.49 -35.28 -10.66
CA GLU A 229 -8.97 -36.60 -10.25
C GLU A 229 -10.28 -36.52 -9.44
N PHE A 230 -10.39 -35.53 -8.55
CA PHE A 230 -11.52 -35.32 -7.64
C PHE A 230 -12.16 -33.92 -7.83
N PRO A 231 -12.93 -33.70 -8.92
CA PRO A 231 -13.47 -32.39 -9.28
C PRO A 231 -14.51 -31.84 -8.28
N GLU A 232 -15.05 -32.68 -7.39
CA GLU A 232 -15.96 -32.29 -6.31
C GLU A 232 -15.26 -31.59 -5.14
N LEU A 233 -13.93 -31.70 -5.03
CA LEU A 233 -13.16 -31.06 -3.97
C LEU A 233 -12.88 -29.59 -4.31
N ASN A 234 -13.04 -28.70 -3.35
CA ASN A 234 -12.58 -27.31 -3.46
C ASN A 234 -11.05 -27.20 -3.28
N ALA A 235 -10.49 -26.00 -3.48
CA ALA A 235 -9.03 -25.84 -3.42
C ALA A 235 -8.48 -26.23 -2.03
N THR A 236 -9.17 -25.86 -0.97
CA THR A 236 -8.84 -26.22 0.41
C THR A 236 -8.75 -27.74 0.64
N GLN A 237 -9.79 -28.49 0.24
CA GLN A 237 -9.87 -29.94 0.46
C GLN A 237 -8.86 -30.74 -0.39
N SER A 238 -8.52 -30.21 -1.56
CA SER A 238 -7.56 -30.81 -2.48
C SER A 238 -6.11 -30.43 -2.19
N ARG A 239 -5.85 -29.51 -1.25
CA ARG A 239 -4.49 -29.08 -0.90
C ARG A 239 -3.64 -30.25 -0.40
N PRO A 240 -2.40 -30.45 -0.90
CA PRO A 240 -1.48 -31.44 -0.34
C PRO A 240 -1.18 -31.16 1.14
N VAL A 241 -1.17 -32.20 1.98
CA VAL A 241 -0.99 -32.04 3.45
C VAL A 241 0.39 -31.48 3.80
N GLN A 242 1.41 -31.82 3.01
CA GLN A 242 2.77 -31.27 3.16
C GLN A 242 2.89 -29.80 2.71
N LEU A 243 1.92 -29.27 1.96
CA LEU A 243 1.93 -27.90 1.47
C LEU A 243 1.35 -26.98 2.55
N GLN A 244 2.25 -26.45 3.39
CA GLN A 244 1.95 -25.55 4.51
C GLN A 244 2.77 -24.27 4.40
N ASP A 245 2.34 -23.22 5.11
CA ASP A 245 3.12 -21.99 5.25
C ASP A 245 4.53 -22.30 5.73
N THR A 246 5.55 -21.77 5.05
CA THR A 246 6.95 -22.17 5.26
C THR A 246 7.88 -20.98 5.05
N CYS A 247 8.97 -20.92 5.83
CA CYS A 247 10.10 -20.05 5.55
C CYS A 247 11.40 -20.85 5.46
N PHE A 248 12.28 -20.43 4.54
CA PHE A 248 13.53 -21.09 4.23
C PHE A 248 14.72 -20.18 4.51
N ASP A 249 15.86 -20.76 4.91
CA ASP A 249 17.13 -20.04 5.05
C ASP A 249 17.84 -19.84 3.70
N ASP A 250 19.08 -19.35 3.73
CA ASP A 250 19.93 -19.11 2.55
C ASP A 250 20.38 -20.38 1.82
N LYS A 251 20.21 -21.55 2.44
CA LYS A 251 20.57 -22.87 1.88
C LYS A 251 19.34 -23.71 1.50
N GLY A 252 18.15 -23.17 1.68
CA GLY A 252 16.88 -23.87 1.43
C GLY A 252 16.46 -24.83 2.54
N SER A 253 17.07 -24.76 3.73
CA SER A 253 16.58 -25.49 4.88
C SER A 253 15.34 -24.81 5.46
N ILE A 254 14.37 -25.59 5.90
CA ILE A 254 13.15 -25.07 6.53
C ILE A 254 13.52 -24.47 7.89
N VAL A 255 13.29 -23.17 8.06
CA VAL A 255 13.43 -22.46 9.34
C VAL A 255 12.23 -22.76 10.23
N ALA A 256 11.03 -22.68 9.66
CA ALA A 256 9.80 -23.10 10.30
C ALA A 256 8.72 -23.40 9.24
N GLN A 257 7.80 -24.29 9.60
CA GLN A 257 6.67 -24.70 8.78
C GLN A 257 5.44 -24.94 9.65
N GLY A 258 4.27 -24.60 9.12
CA GLY A 258 2.99 -24.97 9.68
C GLY A 258 2.11 -23.79 10.05
N ASP A 259 1.07 -24.08 10.85
CA ASP A 259 0.10 -23.07 11.23
C ASP A 259 0.74 -22.00 12.12
N ASN A 260 0.31 -20.75 11.94
CA ASN A 260 0.73 -19.61 12.75
C ASN A 260 2.23 -19.24 12.67
N VAL A 261 3.05 -19.88 11.82
CA VAL A 261 4.46 -19.47 11.65
C VAL A 261 4.59 -18.02 11.21
N TRP A 262 3.56 -17.50 10.52
CA TRP A 262 3.45 -16.11 10.11
C TRP A 262 2.66 -15.19 11.05
N HIS A 263 2.19 -15.68 12.20
CA HIS A 263 1.43 -14.86 13.14
C HIS A 263 2.22 -13.62 13.57
N GLY A 264 1.57 -12.45 13.58
CA GLY A 264 2.24 -11.19 13.91
C GLY A 264 1.33 -9.98 13.84
N ASN A 265 1.89 -8.84 13.45
CA ASN A 265 1.19 -7.55 13.52
C ASN A 265 -0.02 -7.47 12.56
N TRP A 266 -0.04 -8.23 11.48
CA TRP A 266 -1.08 -8.17 10.44
C TRP A 266 -2.39 -8.88 10.82
N ASN A 267 -2.32 -9.87 11.72
CA ASN A 267 -3.49 -10.63 12.21
C ASN A 267 -3.70 -10.54 13.72
N ASN A 268 -2.99 -9.64 14.41
CA ASN A 268 -3.29 -9.37 15.80
C ASN A 268 -4.46 -8.37 15.89
N LEU A 269 -5.56 -8.82 16.48
CA LEU A 269 -6.79 -8.05 16.68
C LEU A 269 -6.70 -7.06 17.85
N ASP A 270 -5.70 -7.19 18.72
CA ASP A 270 -5.54 -6.34 19.89
C ASP A 270 -4.30 -5.44 19.76
N HIS A 271 -4.53 -4.25 19.21
CA HIS A 271 -3.53 -3.19 19.09
C HIS A 271 -3.12 -2.59 20.45
N SER A 272 -3.80 -2.90 21.55
CA SER A 272 -3.42 -2.46 22.90
C SER A 272 -2.29 -3.31 23.50
N LYS A 273 -2.05 -4.51 22.97
CA LYS A 273 -0.94 -5.37 23.40
C LYS A 273 0.40 -4.77 22.99
N LYS A 274 1.16 -4.32 23.99
CA LYS A 274 2.53 -3.80 23.82
C LYS A 274 3.52 -4.84 23.31
N VAL A 275 3.24 -6.13 23.51
CA VAL A 275 4.09 -7.25 23.08
C VAL A 275 3.24 -8.26 22.33
N ILE A 276 3.64 -8.56 21.10
CA ILE A 276 3.01 -9.57 20.24
C ILE A 276 3.98 -10.75 20.16
N LYS A 277 3.54 -11.93 20.57
CA LYS A 277 4.30 -13.16 20.34
C LYS A 277 4.18 -13.50 18.85
N ARG A 278 5.26 -13.37 18.10
CA ARG A 278 5.27 -13.63 16.66
C ARG A 278 5.47 -15.12 16.40
N GLY A 279 5.01 -15.59 15.25
CA GLY A 279 5.37 -16.91 14.74
C GLY A 279 6.83 -16.96 14.32
N LEU A 280 7.44 -18.14 14.31
CA LEU A 280 8.87 -18.32 14.04
C LEU A 280 9.32 -17.72 12.69
N CYS A 281 8.50 -17.84 11.65
CA CYS A 281 8.80 -17.22 10.37
C CYS A 281 8.68 -15.69 10.43
N ALA A 282 7.68 -15.15 11.13
CA ALA A 282 7.54 -13.70 11.32
C ALA A 282 8.59 -13.08 12.28
N GLU A 283 9.21 -13.90 13.15
CA GLU A 283 10.38 -13.52 13.94
C GLU A 283 11.65 -13.48 13.08
N HIS A 284 11.84 -14.49 12.23
CA HIS A 284 12.99 -14.57 11.34
C HIS A 284 12.94 -13.54 10.19
N TYR A 285 11.76 -13.37 9.60
CA TYR A 285 11.46 -12.46 8.50
C TYR A 285 10.43 -11.42 8.95
N ALA A 286 10.93 -10.27 9.39
CA ALA A 286 10.10 -9.21 9.94
C ALA A 286 9.10 -8.67 8.92
N ILE A 287 7.86 -8.46 9.39
CA ILE A 287 6.74 -7.93 8.60
C ILE A 287 6.62 -6.44 8.89
N PHE A 288 7.24 -5.60 8.07
CA PHE A 288 7.16 -4.15 8.26
C PHE A 288 5.80 -3.61 7.82
N SER A 289 5.34 -2.56 8.51
CA SER A 289 4.15 -1.80 8.16
C SER A 289 4.49 -0.68 7.17
N ASN A 290 3.48 -0.06 6.57
CA ASN A 290 3.63 1.16 5.77
C ASN A 290 2.97 2.37 6.44
N SER A 291 3.09 3.54 5.80
CA SER A 291 2.55 4.81 6.30
C SER A 291 1.03 4.79 6.52
N ARG A 292 0.26 4.09 5.66
CA ARG A 292 -1.19 3.95 5.81
C ARG A 292 -1.55 3.07 7.00
N ILE A 293 -0.85 1.96 7.22
CA ILE A 293 -1.05 1.08 8.38
C ILE A 293 -0.64 1.80 9.68
N GLN A 294 0.44 2.58 9.65
CA GLN A 294 0.85 3.43 10.79
C GLN A 294 -0.12 4.59 11.07
N ALA A 295 -1.05 4.85 10.16
CA ALA A 295 -2.19 5.73 10.37
C ALA A 295 -3.44 4.98 10.87
N GLU A 296 -3.29 3.75 11.37
CA GLU A 296 -4.35 2.81 11.79
C GLU A 296 -5.22 2.29 10.64
N GLY A 297 -4.79 2.46 9.38
CA GLY A 297 -5.42 1.83 8.22
C GLY A 297 -5.26 0.29 8.25
N PRO A 298 -6.18 -0.46 7.63
CA PRO A 298 -6.17 -1.91 7.72
C PRO A 298 -5.07 -2.52 6.84
N TRP A 299 -4.47 -3.62 7.31
CA TRP A 299 -3.42 -4.36 6.58
C TRP A 299 -3.86 -4.91 5.22
N GLN A 300 -5.17 -5.10 5.01
CA GLN A 300 -5.74 -5.52 3.73
C GLN A 300 -5.55 -4.47 2.62
N GLY A 301 -5.35 -3.20 2.97
CA GLY A 301 -4.87 -2.18 2.03
C GLY A 301 -5.79 -1.78 0.86
N SER A 302 -7.09 -2.09 0.89
CA SER A 302 -8.06 -1.68 -0.15
C SER A 302 -8.98 -0.52 0.27
N VAL A 303 -8.69 0.20 1.36
CA VAL A 303 -9.44 1.42 1.68
C VAL A 303 -8.83 2.61 0.93
N PHE A 304 -9.45 2.98 -0.19
CA PHE A 304 -9.07 4.17 -0.95
C PHE A 304 -9.54 5.43 -0.22
N LYS A 305 -10.85 5.56 0.03
CA LYS A 305 -11.45 6.70 0.72
C LYS A 305 -12.16 6.22 1.99
N CYS A 306 -11.70 6.64 3.15
CA CYS A 306 -12.33 6.26 4.41
C CYS A 306 -13.64 7.04 4.65
N HIS A 307 -14.57 6.44 5.38
CA HIS A 307 -15.59 7.23 6.07
C HIS A 307 -14.93 8.09 7.14
N LYS A 308 -15.41 9.33 7.33
CA LYS A 308 -14.85 10.27 8.31
C LYS A 308 -15.84 10.48 9.45
N ILE A 309 -15.33 10.51 10.69
CA ILE A 309 -16.05 10.96 11.87
C ILE A 309 -15.51 12.32 12.33
N PRO A 310 -16.33 13.18 12.98
CA PRO A 310 -15.85 14.42 13.58
C PRO A 310 -14.67 14.16 14.54
N PHE A 311 -13.66 15.03 14.53
CA PHE A 311 -12.48 14.89 15.39
C PHE A 311 -12.83 14.75 16.88
N GLU A 312 -13.81 15.51 17.37
CA GLU A 312 -14.31 15.41 18.75
C GLU A 312 -14.94 14.05 19.07
N GLN A 313 -15.59 13.43 18.09
CA GLN A 313 -16.14 12.09 18.26
C GLN A 313 -15.02 11.05 18.34
N ALA A 314 -13.96 11.19 17.53
CA ALA A 314 -12.79 10.32 17.60
C ALA A 314 -12.09 10.36 18.97
N ILE A 315 -12.00 11.54 19.60
CA ILE A 315 -11.49 11.68 20.97
C ILE A 315 -12.38 10.90 21.94
N LYS A 316 -13.71 11.11 21.89
CA LYS A 316 -14.67 10.43 22.78
C LYS A 316 -14.65 8.91 22.63
N GLN A 317 -14.35 8.41 21.42
CA GLN A 317 -14.20 6.98 21.14
C GLN A 317 -12.83 6.40 21.55
N GLY A 318 -11.93 7.21 22.13
CA GLY A 318 -10.64 6.74 22.64
C GLY A 318 -9.60 6.47 21.56
N MET A 319 -9.76 7.04 20.35
CA MET A 319 -8.86 6.80 19.22
C MET A 319 -7.38 7.13 19.51
N TYR A 320 -7.14 8.06 20.43
CA TYR A 320 -5.82 8.55 20.83
C TYR A 320 -5.27 7.87 22.11
N ALA A 321 -5.90 6.80 22.60
CA ALA A 321 -5.48 6.08 23.80
C ALA A 321 -5.31 7.01 25.03
N ASP A 322 -4.19 6.93 25.74
CA ASP A 322 -3.85 7.71 26.95
C ASP A 322 -3.09 9.01 26.66
N ILE A 323 -3.06 9.47 25.41
CA ILE A 323 -2.33 10.68 25.01
C ILE A 323 -3.10 11.93 25.42
N ASP A 324 -2.48 12.79 26.22
CA ASP A 324 -3.01 14.12 26.54
C ASP A 324 -2.89 15.04 25.33
N LEU A 325 -4.04 15.47 24.79
CA LEU A 325 -4.11 16.32 23.61
C LEU A 325 -4.17 17.82 23.93
N ALA A 326 -4.24 18.20 25.22
CA ALA A 326 -4.59 19.57 25.64
C ALA A 326 -3.72 20.64 24.98
N GLU A 327 -2.40 20.43 24.94
CA GLU A 327 -1.42 21.39 24.41
C GLU A 327 -1.61 21.66 22.90
N GLN A 328 -2.06 20.65 22.14
CA GLN A 328 -2.13 20.71 20.68
C GLN A 328 -3.57 20.65 20.14
N LEU A 329 -4.57 20.73 21.02
CA LEU A 329 -5.97 20.50 20.68
C LEU A 329 -6.46 21.47 19.59
N ALA A 330 -6.06 22.74 19.66
CA ALA A 330 -6.41 23.74 18.66
C ALA A 330 -5.83 23.39 17.28
N SER A 331 -4.54 23.03 17.21
CA SER A 331 -3.89 22.62 15.96
C SER A 331 -4.51 21.36 15.37
N LEU A 332 -4.82 20.37 16.19
CA LEU A 332 -5.49 19.14 15.74
C LEU A 332 -6.90 19.40 15.20
N ARG A 333 -7.67 20.30 15.82
CA ARG A 333 -8.98 20.74 15.30
C ARG A 333 -8.87 21.39 13.93
N THR A 334 -7.84 22.20 13.70
CA THR A 334 -7.59 22.82 12.39
C THR A 334 -7.22 21.75 11.36
N ILE A 335 -6.25 20.89 11.69
CA ILE A 335 -5.76 19.80 10.81
C ILE A 335 -6.91 18.85 10.41
N PHE A 336 -7.74 18.45 11.37
CA PHE A 336 -8.81 17.48 11.16
C PHE A 336 -10.20 18.12 11.17
N SER A 337 -10.30 19.35 10.67
CA SER A 337 -11.56 20.10 10.58
C SER A 337 -12.63 19.40 9.75
N GLN A 338 -12.22 18.58 8.77
CA GLN A 338 -13.10 17.75 7.93
C GLN A 338 -13.33 16.34 8.48
N GLY A 339 -12.94 16.09 9.75
CA GLY A 339 -13.00 14.78 10.39
C GLY A 339 -11.77 13.91 10.15
N VAL A 340 -11.76 12.76 10.82
CA VAL A 340 -10.70 11.74 10.73
C VAL A 340 -11.27 10.41 10.24
N CYS A 341 -10.43 9.59 9.63
CA CYS A 341 -10.84 8.27 9.14
C CYS A 341 -11.37 7.38 10.27
N ASP A 342 -12.53 6.79 10.03
CA ASP A 342 -13.06 5.64 10.75
C ASP A 342 -12.94 4.41 9.84
N TYR A 343 -11.83 3.68 9.98
CA TYR A 343 -11.55 2.50 9.17
C TYR A 343 -12.48 1.31 9.48
N SER A 344 -13.26 1.34 10.57
CA SER A 344 -14.23 0.28 10.89
C SER A 344 -15.40 0.24 9.90
N GLN A 345 -15.68 1.36 9.23
CA GLN A 345 -16.71 1.46 8.21
C GLN A 345 -16.23 1.06 6.81
N GLY A 346 -14.93 0.77 6.66
CA GLY A 346 -14.35 0.36 5.38
C GLY A 346 -14.17 1.51 4.38
N ASP A 347 -14.27 1.17 3.10
CA ASP A 347 -14.05 2.10 1.98
C ASP A 347 -15.38 2.68 1.50
N ALA A 348 -15.49 4.01 1.52
CA ALA A 348 -16.67 4.75 1.13
C ALA A 348 -17.03 4.58 -0.36
N GLY A 349 -16.06 4.21 -1.21
CA GLY A 349 -16.29 3.94 -2.62
C GLY A 349 -16.54 2.47 -2.95
N ARG A 350 -16.59 1.57 -1.95
CA ARG A 350 -16.85 0.15 -2.20
C ARG A 350 -18.35 -0.07 -2.50
N PRO A 351 -18.71 -0.68 -3.65
CA PRO A 351 -20.10 -1.01 -3.91
C PRO A 351 -20.64 -2.04 -2.91
N SER A 352 -21.90 -1.85 -2.48
CA SER A 352 -22.54 -2.69 -1.47
C SER A 352 -23.00 -4.06 -1.97
N ASP A 353 -22.96 -4.29 -3.28
CA ASP A 353 -23.51 -5.45 -3.99
C ASP A 353 -22.45 -6.44 -4.53
N LEU A 354 -21.20 -6.35 -4.05
CA LEU A 354 -20.08 -7.23 -4.47
C LEU A 354 -20.01 -8.59 -3.79
#